data_AF-A0A816ITV6-F1
#
_entry.id   AF-A0A816ITV6-F1
#
_cell.length_a   1.000
_cell.length_b   1.000
_cell.length_c   1.000
_cell.angle_alpha   90.00
_cell.angle_beta   90.00
_cell.angle_gamma   90.00
#
_symmetry.space_group_name_H-M   'P 1'
#
loop_
_entity.id
_entity.type
_entity.pdbx_description
1 polymer ?
#
loop_
_entity_poly.entity_id
_entity_poly.type
_entity_poly.pdbx_seq_one_letter_code
_entity_poly.pdbx_strand_id
1 'polypeptide(L)'
;MTLGATHIVNAAKDAVERIRETTGGMGVDVAVEALGKPQTFMQCTLSVKDGGKAVMIGPSQAGFVGEIDINRLFRRKDLPKVVKLAESGIFNLANAVSSRYKFEDAGKSIPRSQ
;
A
#
# COMPACT_ATOMS: atom_id res chain seq x y z
N MET A 1 17.27 -29.84 4.82
CA MET A 1 16.84 -29.19 6.06
C MET A 1 15.96 -28.01 5.70
N THR A 2 14.76 -27.90 6.25
CA THR A 2 13.91 -26.71 6.10
C THR A 2 14.21 -25.77 7.27
N LEU A 3 14.55 -24.51 7.00
CA LEU A 3 14.84 -23.49 8.02
C LEU A 3 13.54 -22.95 8.65
N GLY A 4 12.59 -23.84 9.00
CA GLY A 4 11.27 -23.48 9.53
C GLY A 4 10.18 -23.22 8.48
N ALA A 5 10.47 -23.37 7.19
CA ALA A 5 9.48 -23.21 6.13
C ALA A 5 8.45 -24.36 6.13
N THR A 6 7.16 -24.01 6.18
CA THR A 6 6.05 -24.97 6.01
C THR A 6 5.68 -25.19 4.55
N HIS A 7 5.95 -24.20 3.70
CA HIS A 7 5.70 -24.24 2.26
C HIS A 7 6.91 -23.68 1.52
N ILE A 8 7.22 -24.27 0.38
CA ILE A 8 8.28 -23.79 -0.52
C ILE A 8 7.64 -23.57 -1.89
N VAL A 9 7.83 -22.37 -2.44
CA VAL A 9 7.28 -21.96 -3.73
C VAL A 9 8.44 -21.50 -4.62
N ASN A 10 8.46 -22.00 -5.86
CA ASN A 10 9.48 -21.59 -6.82
C ASN A 10 9.15 -20.21 -7.38
N ALA A 11 9.98 -19.22 -7.07
CA ALA A 11 9.83 -17.83 -7.51
C ALA A 11 9.90 -17.64 -9.05
N ALA A 12 10.49 -18.58 -9.79
CA ALA A 12 10.58 -18.52 -11.26
C ALA A 12 9.27 -18.92 -11.98
N LYS A 13 8.23 -19.32 -11.24
CA LYS A 13 6.90 -19.68 -11.75
C LYS A 13 5.84 -18.72 -11.19
N ASP A 14 4.58 -19.17 -11.14
CA ASP A 14 3.42 -18.41 -10.64
C ASP A 14 3.37 -18.35 -9.11
N ALA A 15 4.40 -17.74 -8.51
CA ALA A 15 4.58 -17.73 -7.06
C ALA A 15 3.44 -17.02 -6.32
N VAL A 16 2.95 -15.90 -6.84
CA VAL A 16 1.86 -15.12 -6.23
C VAL A 16 0.56 -15.92 -6.21
N GLU A 17 0.22 -16.58 -7.33
CA GLU A 17 -0.96 -17.42 -7.42
C GLU A 17 -0.86 -18.58 -6.43
N ARG A 18 0.29 -19.26 -6.39
CA ARG A 18 0.51 -20.36 -5.45
C ARG A 18 0.40 -19.92 -3.98
N ILE A 19 0.91 -18.74 -3.65
CA ILE A 19 0.77 -18.15 -2.30
C ILE A 19 -0.70 -17.85 -1.99
N ARG A 20 -1.47 -17.36 -2.97
CA ARG A 20 -2.90 -17.13 -2.79
C ARG A 20 -3.67 -18.44 -2.58
N GLU A 21 -3.40 -19.47 -3.36
CA GLU A 21 -4.02 -20.79 -3.18
C GLU A 21 -3.83 -21.32 -1.76
N THR A 22 -2.60 -21.27 -1.23
CA THR A 22 -2.30 -21.78 0.12
C THR A 22 -2.84 -20.90 1.24
N THR A 23 -3.25 -19.67 0.94
CA THR A 23 -3.81 -18.70 1.91
C THR A 23 -5.31 -18.45 1.73
N GLY A 24 -6.02 -19.36 1.04
CA GLY A 24 -7.47 -19.23 0.83
C GLY A 24 -7.86 -18.04 -0.04
N GLY A 25 -6.99 -17.67 -0.99
CA GLY A 25 -7.17 -16.57 -1.94
C GLY A 25 -6.77 -15.18 -1.41
N MET A 26 -6.59 -15.03 -0.09
CA MET A 26 -6.38 -13.72 0.53
C MET A 26 -4.98 -13.16 0.27
N GLY A 27 -3.95 -14.01 0.28
CA GLY A 27 -2.56 -13.60 0.41
C GLY A 27 -2.09 -13.58 1.86
N VAL A 28 -0.81 -13.27 2.06
CA VAL A 28 -0.16 -13.30 3.39
C VAL A 28 -0.36 -12.01 4.18
N ASP A 29 -0.31 -12.11 5.50
CA ASP A 29 -0.27 -10.95 6.41
C ASP A 29 0.98 -10.10 6.22
N VAL A 30 2.12 -10.76 6.08
CA VAL A 30 3.44 -10.14 5.90
C VAL A 30 4.22 -10.88 4.83
N ALA A 31 4.82 -10.15 3.90
CA ALA A 31 5.78 -10.66 2.93
C ALA A 31 7.11 -9.90 3.08
N VAL A 32 8.23 -10.61 2.93
CA VAL A 32 9.57 -10.03 3.06
C VAL A 32 10.35 -10.28 1.76
N GLU A 33 10.79 -9.21 1.13
CA GLU A 33 11.68 -9.22 -0.03
C GLU A 33 13.13 -9.14 0.47
N ALA A 34 13.96 -10.12 0.12
CA ALA A 34 15.34 -10.22 0.60
C ALA A 34 16.38 -10.38 -0.53
N LEU A 35 15.96 -10.32 -1.79
CA LEU A 35 16.82 -10.55 -2.96
C LEU A 35 17.13 -9.28 -3.75
N GLY A 36 16.31 -8.23 -3.63
CA GLY A 36 16.48 -6.96 -4.32
C GLY A 36 16.24 -7.01 -5.83
N LYS A 37 15.56 -8.05 -6.34
CA LYS A 37 15.25 -8.19 -7.77
C LYS A 37 13.88 -7.59 -8.12
N PRO A 38 13.70 -6.98 -9.30
CA PRO A 38 12.40 -6.45 -9.73
C PRO A 38 11.26 -7.47 -9.66
N GLN A 39 11.53 -8.71 -10.08
CA GLN A 39 10.55 -9.80 -10.03
C GLN A 39 10.12 -10.13 -8.59
N THR A 40 11.07 -10.28 -7.67
CA THR A 40 10.79 -10.68 -6.29
C THR A 40 10.18 -9.52 -5.49
N PHE A 41 10.53 -8.28 -5.84
CA PHE A 41 9.83 -7.08 -5.37
C PHE A 41 8.34 -7.14 -5.72
N MET A 42 8.00 -7.34 -7.00
CA MET A 42 6.60 -7.43 -7.42
C MET A 42 5.87 -8.63 -6.81
N GLN A 43 6.54 -9.78 -6.72
CA GLN A 43 5.95 -10.95 -6.08
C GLN A 43 5.67 -10.68 -4.60
N CYS A 44 6.58 -10.02 -3.87
CA CYS A 44 6.39 -9.64 -2.47
C CYS A 44 5.20 -8.68 -2.30
N THR A 45 5.13 -7.61 -3.08
CA THR A 45 4.03 -6.62 -3.01
C THR A 45 2.68 -7.22 -3.43
N LEU A 46 2.67 -8.17 -4.36
CA LEU A 46 1.42 -8.77 -4.85
C LEU A 46 0.91 -9.93 -3.97
N SER A 47 1.79 -10.54 -3.18
CA SER A 47 1.48 -11.68 -2.30
C SER A 47 0.78 -11.26 -1.01
N VAL A 48 0.92 -10.01 -0.57
CA VAL A 48 0.25 -9.53 0.63
C VAL A 48 -1.25 -9.37 0.39
N LYS A 49 -2.03 -9.69 1.42
CA LYS A 49 -3.45 -9.38 1.45
C LYS A 49 -3.67 -7.88 1.61
N ASP A 50 -4.88 -7.41 1.32
CA ASP A 50 -5.20 -6.00 1.47
C ASP A 50 -5.02 -5.52 2.92
N GLY A 51 -4.13 -4.53 3.11
CA GLY A 51 -3.73 -4.01 4.42
C GLY A 51 -2.70 -4.87 5.18
N GLY A 52 -2.16 -5.89 4.53
CA GLY A 52 -0.95 -6.58 4.97
C GLY A 52 0.29 -5.70 4.82
N LYS A 53 1.47 -6.28 5.07
CA LYS A 53 2.75 -5.55 5.03
C LYS A 53 3.74 -6.23 4.09
N ALA A 54 4.21 -5.49 3.10
CA ALA A 54 5.36 -5.91 2.29
C ALA A 54 6.61 -5.18 2.82
N VAL A 55 7.63 -5.94 3.21
CA VAL A 55 8.87 -5.42 3.79
C VAL A 55 9.99 -5.64 2.80
N MET A 56 10.68 -4.57 2.40
CA MET A 56 11.79 -4.62 1.46
C MET A 56 13.10 -4.53 2.25
N ILE A 57 13.87 -5.62 2.30
CA ILE A 57 15.15 -5.71 3.01
C ILE A 57 16.30 -5.91 2.02
N GLY A 58 16.05 -6.61 0.91
CA GLY A 58 17.06 -6.89 -0.11
C GLY A 58 17.60 -5.59 -0.73
N PRO A 59 18.94 -5.42 -0.81
CA PRO A 59 19.52 -4.28 -1.51
C PRO A 59 19.16 -4.36 -2.99
N SER A 60 18.46 -3.35 -3.50
CA SER A 60 18.12 -3.26 -4.92
C SER A 60 19.31 -2.76 -5.74
N GLN A 61 19.33 -3.10 -7.02
CA GLN A 61 20.25 -2.47 -7.97
C GLN A 61 19.99 -0.96 -8.00
N ALA A 62 21.06 -0.17 -7.97
CA ALA A 62 20.96 1.29 -8.03
C ALA A 62 20.13 1.72 -9.25
N GLY A 63 19.12 2.58 -9.01
CA GLY A 63 18.21 3.07 -10.05
C GLY A 63 16.97 2.22 -10.29
N PHE A 64 16.78 1.10 -9.59
CA PHE A 64 15.51 0.36 -9.67
C PHE A 64 14.34 1.19 -9.11
N VAL A 65 13.27 1.32 -9.91
CA VAL A 65 12.00 1.91 -9.50
C VAL A 65 10.95 0.80 -9.46
N GLY A 66 10.39 0.56 -8.29
CA GLY A 66 9.28 -0.38 -8.12
C GLY A 66 7.93 0.30 -8.37
N GLU A 67 7.21 -0.13 -9.38
CA GLU A 67 5.86 0.35 -9.66
C GLU A 67 4.83 -0.37 -8.80
N ILE A 68 3.92 0.38 -8.18
CA ILE A 68 2.84 -0.15 -7.37
C ILE A 68 1.56 0.60 -7.75
N ASP A 69 0.48 -0.15 -7.97
CA ASP A 69 -0.86 0.42 -8.11
C ASP A 69 -1.24 1.17 -6.82
N ILE A 70 -1.43 2.48 -6.94
CA ILE A 70 -1.77 3.37 -5.83
C ILE A 70 -3.07 2.94 -5.13
N ASN A 71 -4.01 2.29 -5.82
CA ASN A 71 -5.24 1.79 -5.22
C ASN A 71 -5.00 0.63 -4.24
N ARG A 72 -3.84 -0.03 -4.30
CA ARG A 72 -3.44 -1.00 -3.28
C ARG A 72 -2.89 -0.35 -2.01
N LEU A 73 -2.44 0.90 -2.09
CA LEU A 73 -1.92 1.66 -0.95
C LEU A 73 -3.04 2.32 -0.16
N PHE A 74 -4.09 2.80 -0.83
CA PHE A 74 -5.21 3.49 -0.19
C PHE A 74 -6.44 2.61 -0.06
N ARG A 75 -7.14 2.71 1.06
CA ARG A 75 -8.39 1.98 1.28
C ARG A 75 -9.50 2.92 1.69
N ARG A 76 -10.60 2.90 0.94
CA ARG A 76 -11.83 3.64 1.32
C ARG A 76 -12.35 3.25 2.71
N LYS A 77 -12.11 2.00 3.14
CA LYS A 77 -12.56 1.50 4.45
C LYS A 77 -11.88 2.15 5.66
N ASP A 78 -10.77 2.88 5.45
CA ASP A 78 -10.08 3.56 6.54
C ASP A 78 -10.68 4.95 6.82
N LEU A 79 -11.59 5.44 5.96
CA LEU A 79 -12.27 6.73 6.14
C LEU A 79 -12.96 6.88 7.51
N PRO A 80 -13.70 5.88 8.06
CA PRO A 80 -14.26 5.99 9.40
C PRO A 80 -13.21 6.14 10.51
N LYS A 81 -12.01 5.58 10.34
CA LYS A 81 -10.91 5.76 11.30
C LYS A 81 -10.32 7.16 11.20
N VAL A 82 -10.19 7.69 9.98
CA VAL A 82 -9.72 9.08 9.76
C VAL A 82 -10.70 10.07 10.38
N VAL A 83 -12.01 9.85 10.23
CA VAL A 83 -13.04 10.67 10.89
C VAL A 83 -12.90 10.60 12.42
N LYS A 84 -12.76 9.40 13.01
CA LYS A 84 -12.55 9.26 14.47
C LYS A 84 -11.28 9.96 14.97
N LEU A 85 -10.20 9.94 14.18
CA LEU A 85 -8.97 10.65 14.50
C LEU A 85 -9.12 12.18 14.40
N ALA A 86 -9.96 12.66 13.50
CA ALA A 86 -10.33 14.06 13.44
C ALA A 86 -11.19 14.46 14.67
N GLU A 87 -12.16 13.63 15.04
CA GLU A 87 -13.02 13.84 16.21
C GLU A 87 -12.24 13.84 17.54
N SER A 88 -11.17 13.06 17.64
CA SER A 88 -10.33 13.03 18.85
C SER A 88 -9.49 14.30 19.06
N GLY A 89 -9.50 15.24 18.09
CA GLY A 89 -8.75 16.49 18.18
C GLY A 89 -7.24 16.35 17.97
N ILE A 90 -6.75 15.17 17.55
CA ILE A 90 -5.33 14.96 17.23
C ILE A 90 -4.88 15.86 16.06
N PHE A 91 -5.79 16.20 15.15
CA PHE A 91 -5.54 17.09 14.03
C PHE A 91 -6.30 18.40 14.19
N ASN A 92 -5.60 19.53 14.04
CA ASN A 92 -6.25 20.83 13.90
C ASN A 92 -6.73 21.02 12.45
N LEU A 93 -7.96 20.58 12.17
CA LEU A 93 -8.57 20.73 10.86
C LEU A 93 -8.83 22.20 10.45
N ALA A 94 -8.93 23.13 11.40
CA ALA A 94 -9.17 24.53 11.08
C ALA A 94 -8.00 25.14 10.30
N ASN A 95 -6.77 24.71 10.60
CA ASN A 95 -5.57 25.15 9.90
C ASN A 95 -5.42 24.54 8.49
N ALA A 96 -6.15 23.46 8.18
CA ALA A 96 -6.16 22.86 6.85
C ALA A 96 -7.03 23.65 5.86
N VAL A 97 -7.90 24.55 6.35
CA VAL A 97 -8.80 25.35 5.53
C VAL A 97 -8.21 26.75 5.31
N SER A 98 -7.60 26.96 4.15
CA SER A 98 -6.97 28.25 3.81
C SER A 98 -7.97 29.37 3.53
N SER A 99 -9.17 29.04 3.04
CA SER A 99 -10.19 30.03 2.68
C SER A 99 -11.58 29.40 2.71
N ARG A 100 -12.61 30.21 2.96
CA ARG A 100 -14.02 29.82 2.96
C ARG A 100 -14.77 30.76 2.04
N TYR A 101 -15.54 30.19 1.13
CA TYR A 101 -16.34 30.94 0.15
C TYR A 101 -17.79 30.50 0.25
N LYS A 102 -18.70 31.39 -0.11
CA LYS A 102 -20.10 31.01 -0.32
C LYS A 102 -20.23 30.19 -1.60
N PHE A 103 -21.27 29.38 -1.68
CA PHE A 103 -21.54 28.55 -2.87
C PHE A 103 -21.68 29.38 -4.15
N GLU A 104 -22.29 30.57 -4.08
CA GLU A 104 -22.42 31.52 -5.20
C GLU A 104 -21.08 32.01 -5.77
N ASP A 105 -20.01 31.96 -4.97
CA ASP A 105 -18.66 32.37 -5.37
C ASP A 105 -17.74 31.18 -5.68
N ALA A 106 -18.25 29.95 -5.73
CA ALA A 106 -17.45 28.73 -5.97
C ALA A 106 -16.66 28.77 -7.30
N GLY A 107 -17.20 29.44 -8.33
CA GLY A 107 -16.51 29.63 -9.61
C GLY A 107 -15.28 30.54 -9.53
N LYS A 108 -15.19 31.38 -8.50
CA LYS A 108 -14.07 32.31 -8.25
C LYS A 108 -13.05 31.75 -7.25
N SER A 109 -13.40 30.66 -6.54
CA SER A 109 -12.61 30.14 -5.42
C SER A 109 -11.48 29.19 -5.81
N ILE A 110 -11.44 28.72 -7.06
CA ILE A 110 -10.36 27.86 -7.56
C ILE A 110 -9.21 28.78 -7.98
N PRO A 111 -8.08 28.81 -7.24
CA PRO A 111 -6.89 29.47 -7.77
C PRO A 111 -6.55 28.74 -9.07
N ARG A 112 -6.31 29.47 -10.17
CA ARG A 112 -5.71 28.86 -11.37
C ARG A 112 -4.40 28.21 -10.93
N SER A 113 -4.40 26.89 -10.81
CA SER A 113 -3.19 26.12 -10.58
C SER A 113 -2.28 26.36 -11.79
N GLN A 114 -1.14 27.01 -11.56
CA GLN A 114 0.02 26.85 -12.43
C GLN A 114 0.60 25.45 -12.23
#